data_AF-A0A0R3RN40-F1
#
_entry.id   AF-A0A0R3RN40-F1
#
_cell.length_a   1.000
_cell.length_b   1.000
_cell.length_c   1.000
_cell.angle_alpha   90.00
_cell.angle_beta   90.00
_cell.angle_gamma   90.00
#
_symmetry.space_group_name_H-M   'P 1'
#
loop_
_entity.id
_entity.type
_entity.pdbx_description
1 polymer ?
#
loop_
_entity_poly.entity_id
_entity_poly.type
_entity_poly.pdbx_seq_one_letter_code
_entity_poly.pdbx_strand_id
1 'polypeptide(L)'
;MPCSFRARVNQLWSIWYTVLMVLLQTYLIYLGFERYRLYSEMKWPHGAYPSLWLSVYVILYSSCIPGLLLFMAFGIFKSGNVAGDNDRLGARIDRIIEITRSSHRFKGGCSFLRCIKSLWQHAPPLPQLIHLLMALFQLFAQQMMLSQLYRYGFINSGKIT
;
A
#
# COMPACT_ATOMS: atom_id res chain seq x y z
N MET A 1 29.27 17.08 8.85
CA MET A 1 28.18 18.08 8.85
C MET A 1 26.86 17.33 8.71
N PRO A 2 25.90 17.49 9.65
CA PRO A 2 24.69 16.67 9.64
C PRO A 2 23.76 17.13 8.51
N CYS A 3 23.38 16.21 7.63
CA CYS A 3 22.38 16.45 6.60
C CYS A 3 21.02 16.70 7.29
N SER A 4 20.57 17.94 7.35
CA SER A 4 19.28 18.29 7.96
C SER A 4 18.14 17.92 7.01
N PHE A 5 17.47 16.78 7.26
CA PHE A 5 16.25 16.39 6.55
C PHE A 5 15.09 17.25 7.06
N ARG A 6 14.78 18.34 6.35
CA ARG A 6 13.66 19.21 6.72
C ARG A 6 12.36 18.58 6.20
N ALA A 7 11.78 17.68 7.00
CA ALA A 7 10.46 17.13 6.73
C ALA A 7 9.42 18.25 6.72
N ARG A 8 8.83 18.55 5.56
CA ARG A 8 7.61 19.38 5.48
C ARG A 8 6.39 18.48 5.58
N VAL A 9 5.35 18.96 6.25
CA VAL A 9 4.03 18.32 6.26
C VAL A 9 3.28 18.63 4.97
N ASN A 10 2.43 17.69 4.54
CA ASN A 10 1.59 17.85 3.35
C ASN A 10 0.44 18.86 3.60
N GLN A 11 -0.31 19.21 2.55
CA GLN A 11 -1.50 20.06 2.68
C GLN A 11 -2.53 19.43 3.62
N LEU A 12 -3.19 20.25 4.44
CA LEU A 12 -4.14 19.79 5.47
C LEU A 12 -5.25 18.89 4.91
N TRP A 13 -5.73 19.19 3.70
CA TRP A 13 -6.73 18.39 2.98
C TRP A 13 -6.23 16.98 2.64
N SER A 14 -4.98 16.86 2.20
CA SER A 14 -4.38 15.56 1.88
C SER A 14 -4.14 14.75 3.15
N ILE A 15 -3.78 15.40 4.27
CA ILE A 15 -3.62 14.74 5.57
C ILE A 15 -4.96 14.13 6.01
N TRP A 16 -6.04 14.91 5.94
CA TRP A 16 -7.39 14.41 6.27
C TRP A 16 -7.81 13.24 5.40
N TYR A 17 -7.54 13.32 4.10
CA TYR A 17 -7.77 12.19 3.19
C TYR A 17 -6.99 10.95 3.62
N THR A 18 -5.69 11.09 3.93
CA THR A 18 -4.86 9.98 4.41
C THR A 18 -5.42 9.40 5.71
N VAL A 19 -5.82 10.23 6.68
CA VAL A 19 -6.40 9.77 7.95
C VAL A 19 -7.68 8.98 7.71
N LEU A 20 -8.61 9.51 6.93
CA LEU A 20 -9.87 8.83 6.60
C LEU A 20 -9.62 7.50 5.88
N MET A 21 -8.72 7.48 4.91
CA MET A 21 -8.38 6.26 4.19
C MET A 21 -7.65 5.24 5.06
N VAL A 22 -6.77 5.67 5.98
CA VAL A 22 -6.13 4.78 6.94
C VAL A 22 -7.16 4.15 7.86
N LEU A 23 -8.11 4.92 8.37
CA LEU A 23 -9.18 4.42 9.22
C LEU A 23 -10.03 3.38 8.48
N LEU A 24 -10.46 3.70 7.26
CA LEU A 24 -11.22 2.79 6.41
C LEU A 24 -10.42 1.51 6.12
N GLN A 25 -9.15 1.64 5.72
CA GLN A 25 -8.29 0.51 5.38
C GLN A 25 -8.04 -0.39 6.60
N THR A 26 -7.85 0.20 7.79
CA THR A 26 -7.72 -0.54 9.04
C THR A 26 -8.99 -1.33 9.35
N TYR A 27 -10.16 -0.72 9.17
CA TYR A 27 -11.45 -1.38 9.36
C TYR A 27 -11.64 -2.57 8.38
N LEU A 28 -11.25 -2.41 7.11
CA LEU A 28 -11.31 -3.49 6.12
C LEU A 28 -10.36 -4.65 6.46
N ILE A 29 -9.18 -4.35 6.99
CA ILE A 29 -8.23 -5.36 7.48
C ILE A 29 -8.83 -6.12 8.67
N TYR A 30 -9.41 -5.40 9.64
CA TYR A 30 -10.09 -6.00 10.79
C TYR A 30 -11.22 -6.96 10.36
N LEU A 31 -12.10 -6.50 9.46
CA LEU A 31 -13.17 -7.33 8.92
C LEU A 31 -12.65 -8.55 8.16
N GLY A 32 -11.51 -8.44 7.49
CA GLY A 32 -10.84 -9.56 6.84
C GLY A 32 -10.34 -10.62 7.82
N PHE A 33 -9.74 -10.21 8.94
CA PHE A 33 -9.32 -11.13 9.99
C PHE A 33 -10.50 -11.80 10.70
N GLU A 34 -11.60 -11.08 10.90
CA GLU A 34 -12.84 -11.65 11.44
C GLU A 34 -13.40 -12.74 10.51
N ARG A 35 -13.41 -12.49 9.20
CA ARG A 35 -13.78 -13.49 8.19
C ARG A 35 -12.82 -14.68 8.17
N TYR A 36 -11.53 -14.45 8.28
CA TYR A 36 -10.53 -15.52 8.39
C TYR A 36 -10.81 -16.42 9.59
N ARG A 37 -11.11 -15.83 10.76
CA ARG A 37 -11.48 -16.59 11.95
C ARG A 37 -12.71 -17.46 11.68
N LEU A 38 -13.76 -16.89 11.09
CA LEU A 38 -14.96 -17.64 10.68
C LEU A 38 -14.63 -18.80 9.73
N TYR A 39 -13.78 -18.59 8.71
CA TYR A 39 -13.38 -19.65 7.79
C TYR A 39 -12.53 -20.75 8.43
N SER A 40 -11.75 -20.42 9.46
CA SER A 40 -10.97 -21.39 10.23
C SER A 40 -11.82 -22.24 11.17
N GLU A 41 -12.89 -21.68 11.74
CA GLU A 41 -13.80 -22.37 12.65
C GLU A 41 -14.90 -23.15 11.90
N MET A 42 -15.12 -22.83 10.62
CA MET A 42 -16.12 -23.50 9.80
C MET A 42 -15.76 -24.97 9.54
N LYS A 43 -16.73 -25.86 9.75
CA LYS A 43 -16.60 -27.29 9.41
C LYS A 43 -16.76 -27.47 7.90
N TRP A 44 -15.64 -27.63 7.20
CA TRP A 44 -15.63 -27.88 5.76
C TRP A 44 -16.18 -29.28 5.43
N PRO A 45 -17.05 -29.42 4.42
CA PRO A 45 -17.62 -30.71 4.03
C PRO A 45 -16.50 -31.65 3.53
N HIS A 46 -16.62 -32.94 3.83
CA HIS A 46 -15.69 -34.00 3.41
C HIS A 46 -14.24 -33.85 3.91
N GLY A 47 -13.98 -33.04 4.94
CA GLY A 47 -12.63 -32.86 5.49
C GLY A 47 -11.64 -32.16 4.54
N ALA A 48 -12.14 -31.63 3.41
CA ALA A 48 -11.35 -30.91 2.43
C ALA A 48 -11.12 -29.46 2.91
N TYR A 49 -10.26 -29.29 3.91
CA TYR A 49 -9.89 -27.99 4.45
C TYR A 49 -8.91 -27.29 3.50
N PRO A 50 -9.26 -26.14 2.89
CA PRO A 50 -8.39 -25.45 1.94
C PRO A 50 -7.28 -24.66 2.65
N SER A 51 -6.38 -25.37 3.36
CA SER A 51 -5.30 -24.79 4.18
C SER A 51 -4.40 -23.85 3.38
N LEU A 52 -4.08 -24.20 2.13
CA LEU A 52 -3.23 -23.40 1.25
C LEU A 52 -3.88 -22.06 0.90
N TRP A 53 -5.15 -22.07 0.50
CA TRP A 53 -5.87 -20.83 0.14
C TRP A 53 -6.10 -19.93 1.34
N LEU A 54 -6.39 -20.53 2.50
CA LEU A 54 -6.52 -19.80 3.75
C LEU A 54 -5.18 -19.17 4.20
N SER A 55 -4.06 -19.87 3.97
CA SER A 55 -2.71 -19.34 4.21
C SER A 55 -2.38 -18.17 3.27
N VAL A 56 -2.69 -18.30 1.98
CA VAL A 56 -2.52 -17.20 1.01
C VAL A 56 -3.37 -15.99 1.40
N TYR A 57 -4.61 -16.22 1.85
CA TYR A 57 -5.51 -15.17 2.33
C TYR A 57 -4.88 -14.36 3.47
N VAL A 58 -4.40 -15.03 4.53
CA VAL A 58 -3.82 -14.35 5.69
C VAL A 58 -2.50 -13.65 5.36
N ILE A 59 -1.68 -14.22 4.48
CA ILE A 59 -0.42 -13.59 4.04
C ILE A 59 -0.72 -12.30 3.27
N LEU A 60 -1.69 -12.30 2.36
CA LEU A 60 -2.08 -11.11 1.59
C LEU A 60 -2.70 -10.02 2.48
N TYR A 61 -3.51 -10.40 3.47
CA TYR A 61 -4.04 -9.43 4.43
C TYR A 61 -2.95 -8.89 5.38
N SER A 62 -2.03 -9.74 5.80
CA SER A 62 -0.89 -9.35 6.65
C SER A 62 0.08 -8.43 5.92
N SER A 63 0.29 -8.63 4.61
CA SER A 63 1.15 -7.75 3.79
C SER A 63 0.56 -6.34 3.59
N CYS A 64 -0.75 -6.17 3.79
CA CYS A 64 -1.39 -4.85 3.77
C CYS A 64 -1.03 -4.00 5.00
N ILE A 65 -0.62 -4.60 6.13
CA ILE A 65 -0.23 -3.88 7.35
C ILE A 65 1.00 -2.98 7.11
N PRO A 66 2.14 -3.49 6.61
CA PRO A 66 3.27 -2.62 6.28
C PRO A 66 2.93 -1.64 5.16
N GLY A 67 2.09 -2.03 4.20
CA GLY A 67 1.57 -1.12 3.17
C GLY A 67 0.83 0.08 3.76
N LEU A 68 0.01 -0.15 4.78
CA LEU A 68 -0.73 0.89 5.49
C LEU A 68 0.20 1.84 6.25
N LEU A 69 1.23 1.31 6.92
CA LEU A 69 2.24 2.13 7.61
C LEU A 69 3.00 3.02 6.63
N LEU A 70 3.38 2.48 5.46
CA LEU A 70 4.01 3.25 4.40
C LEU A 70 3.06 4.31 3.83
N PHE A 71 1.79 3.97 3.61
CA PHE A 71 0.78 4.93 3.16
C PHE A 71 0.59 6.08 4.15
N MET A 72 0.54 5.78 5.45
CA MET A 72 0.49 6.80 6.51
C MET A 72 1.74 7.68 6.49
N ALA A 73 2.93 7.09 6.39
CA ALA A 73 4.19 7.82 6.34
C ALA A 73 4.26 8.77 5.13
N PHE A 74 3.92 8.29 3.93
CA PHE A 74 3.92 9.10 2.71
C PHE A 74 2.76 10.10 2.61
N GLY A 75 1.65 9.86 3.32
CA GLY A 75 0.51 10.79 3.33
C GLY A 75 0.69 11.97 4.30
N ILE A 76 1.37 11.75 5.43
CA ILE A 76 1.64 12.79 6.45
C ILE A 76 2.90 13.60 6.10
N PHE A 77 3.98 12.90 5.73
CA PHE A 77 5.26 13.53 5.41
C PHE A 77 5.39 13.78 3.91
N LYS A 78 5.88 14.97 3.54
CA LYS A 78 6.20 15.30 2.15
C LYS A 78 7.27 14.32 1.65
N SER A 79 6.86 13.44 0.74
CA SER A 79 7.65 12.28 0.33
C SER A 79 8.84 12.68 -0.55
N GLY A 80 8.78 13.84 -1.22
CA GLY A 80 9.75 14.25 -2.22
C GLY A 80 9.44 13.70 -3.61
N ASN A 81 8.30 13.01 -3.78
CA ASN A 81 7.76 12.65 -5.09
C ASN A 81 6.92 13.80 -5.64
N VAL A 82 7.34 14.38 -6.77
CA VAL A 82 6.70 15.55 -7.39
C VAL A 82 5.23 15.27 -7.73
N ALA A 83 4.90 14.03 -8.12
CA ALA A 83 3.55 13.63 -8.46
C ALA A 83 2.65 13.39 -7.24
N GLY A 84 3.22 12.97 -6.10
CA GLY A 84 2.48 12.72 -4.86
C GLY A 84 2.26 13.99 -4.04
N ASP A 85 3.19 14.94 -4.12
CA ASP A 85 3.21 16.12 -3.27
C ASP A 85 2.42 17.33 -3.85
N ASN A 86 1.70 17.15 -4.98
CA ASN A 86 0.92 18.18 -5.69
C ASN A 86 1.68 19.51 -5.87
N ASP A 87 2.99 19.46 -6.11
CA ASP A 87 3.79 20.68 -6.26
C ASP A 87 3.37 21.39 -7.56
N ARG A 88 2.80 22.60 -7.42
CA ARG A 88 2.41 23.45 -8.55
C ARG A 88 3.65 23.71 -9.42
N LEU A 89 3.60 23.30 -10.68
CA LEU A 89 4.70 23.44 -11.65
C LEU A 89 5.22 24.89 -11.82
N GLY A 90 4.44 25.90 -11.42
CA GLY A 90 4.79 27.33 -11.41
C GLY A 90 5.45 27.85 -10.13
N ALA A 91 5.46 27.10 -9.02
CA ALA A 91 6.17 27.46 -7.78
C ALA A 91 7.62 26.93 -7.76
N ARG A 92 8.23 26.78 -8.95
CA ARG A 92 9.55 26.17 -9.20
C ARG A 92 10.72 27.09 -8.81
N ILE A 93 10.59 27.90 -7.77
CA ILE A 93 11.68 28.76 -7.29
C ILE A 93 12.30 28.17 -6.01
N ASP A 94 11.51 27.55 -5.13
CA ASP A 94 12.05 26.94 -3.91
C ASP A 94 12.13 25.42 -4.02
N ARG A 95 13.14 24.93 -4.76
CA ARG A 95 13.48 23.50 -4.73
C ARG A 95 13.94 23.14 -3.31
N ILE A 96 13.09 22.43 -2.58
CA ILE A 96 13.32 21.91 -1.21
C ILE A 96 14.48 20.89 -1.14
N ILE A 97 15.04 20.49 -2.28
CA ILE A 97 16.32 19.78 -2.36
C ILE A 97 17.39 20.74 -2.90
N GLU A 98 17.68 21.80 -2.15
CA GLU A 98 19.04 22.36 -2.15
C GLU A 98 19.93 21.39 -1.40
N ILE A 99 20.37 20.34 -2.11
CA ILE A 99 21.74 19.88 -1.86
C ILE A 99 22.56 21.08 -2.35
N THR A 100 23.11 21.83 -1.40
CA THR A 100 24.16 22.82 -1.69
C THR A 100 25.01 22.25 -2.79
N ARG A 101 25.09 22.94 -3.93
CA ARG A 101 26.06 22.67 -5.01
C ARG A 101 27.47 22.89 -4.42
N SER A 102 27.88 22.03 -3.50
CA SER A 102 29.26 21.89 -3.11
C SER A 102 29.87 20.97 -4.14
N SER A 103 30.54 21.62 -5.09
CA SER A 103 31.56 21.06 -5.94
C SER A 103 32.48 20.12 -5.14
N HIS A 104 32.23 18.81 -5.17
CA HIS A 104 33.31 17.83 -5.13
C HIS A 104 32.87 16.46 -5.64
N ARG A 105 33.18 16.23 -6.92
CA ARG A 105 33.86 15.04 -7.44
C ARG A 105 33.88 13.81 -6.50
N PHE A 106 32.78 13.05 -6.43
CA PHE A 106 32.80 11.65 -6.00
C PHE A 106 32.60 10.77 -7.25
N LYS A 107 33.71 10.53 -7.95
CA LYS A 107 33.85 9.48 -8.97
C LYS A 107 33.92 8.16 -8.21
N GLY A 108 32.95 7.25 -8.39
CA GLY A 108 33.13 5.88 -7.90
C GLY A 108 31.89 4.98 -7.84
N GLY A 109 30.75 5.42 -7.30
CA GLY A 109 29.63 4.51 -7.00
C GLY A 109 28.21 5.06 -7.15
N CYS A 110 28.06 6.31 -7.59
CA CYS A 110 26.78 7.05 -7.49
C CYS A 110 25.86 6.96 -8.72
N SER A 111 26.14 6.14 -9.74
CA SER A 111 25.27 6.08 -10.94
C SER A 111 23.93 5.43 -10.64
N PHE A 112 23.94 4.28 -9.94
CA PHE A 112 22.72 3.54 -9.60
C PHE A 112 21.84 4.29 -8.60
N LEU A 113 22.42 4.88 -7.54
CA LEU A 113 21.69 5.69 -6.56
C LEU A 113 21.10 6.96 -7.17
N ARG A 114 21.77 7.57 -8.16
CA ARG A 114 21.27 8.75 -8.87
C ARG A 114 20.17 8.38 -9.86
N CYS A 115 20.26 7.21 -10.50
CA CYS A 115 19.20 6.65 -11.33
C CYS A 115 17.96 6.28 -10.51
N ILE A 116 18.14 5.59 -9.37
CA ILE A 116 17.06 5.32 -8.41
C ILE A 116 16.43 6.62 -7.95
N LYS A 117 17.21 7.63 -7.55
CA LYS A 117 16.68 8.92 -7.12
C LYS A 117 15.89 9.63 -8.23
N SER A 118 16.39 9.60 -9.46
CA SER A 118 15.70 10.18 -10.62
C SER A 118 14.41 9.44 -10.94
N LEU A 119 14.43 8.11 -10.91
CA LEU A 119 13.25 7.27 -11.11
C LEU A 119 12.23 7.47 -9.98
N TRP A 120 12.70 7.68 -8.75
CA TRP A 120 11.88 7.93 -7.57
C TRP A 120 11.20 9.31 -7.61
N GLN A 121 11.85 10.31 -8.20
CA GLN A 121 11.27 11.64 -8.43
C GLN A 121 10.21 11.67 -9.54
N HIS A 122 10.29 10.73 -10.49
CA HIS A 122 9.35 10.57 -11.59
C HIS A 122 8.39 9.38 -11.40
N ALA A 123 8.42 8.75 -10.23
CA ALA A 123 7.54 7.64 -9.93
C ALA A 123 6.09 8.14 -9.92
N PRO A 124 5.13 7.31 -10.38
CA PRO A 124 3.70 7.61 -10.23
C PRO A 124 3.39 7.90 -8.75
N PRO A 125 2.27 8.58 -8.45
CA PRO A 125 1.94 8.97 -7.09
C PRO A 125 1.96 7.74 -6.16
N LEU A 126 3.01 7.65 -5.34
CA LEU A 126 3.32 6.47 -4.51
C LEU A 126 2.20 6.15 -3.52
N PRO A 127 1.57 7.13 -2.83
CA PRO A 127 0.45 6.85 -1.93
C PRO A 127 -0.70 6.16 -2.66
N GLN A 128 -1.06 6.65 -3.86
CA GLN A 128 -2.12 6.08 -4.68
C GLN A 128 -1.78 4.67 -5.18
N LEU A 129 -0.52 4.42 -5.58
CA LEU A 129 -0.08 3.09 -6.00
C LEU A 129 -0.15 2.08 -4.84
N ILE A 130 0.33 2.47 -3.65
CA ILE A 130 0.29 1.62 -2.46
C ILE A 130 -1.17 1.34 -2.08
N HIS A 131 -2.03 2.36 -2.13
CA HIS A 131 -3.46 2.21 -1.88
C HIS A 131 -4.14 1.24 -2.86
N LEU A 132 -3.84 1.37 -4.16
CA LEU A 132 -4.38 0.48 -5.20
C LEU A 132 -3.89 -0.96 -5.01
N LEU A 133 -2.61 -1.14 -4.70
CA LEU A 133 -2.02 -2.46 -4.47
C LEU A 133 -2.64 -3.16 -3.26
N MET A 134 -2.85 -2.43 -2.16
CA MET A 134 -3.55 -2.95 -0.98
C MET A 134 -4.99 -3.35 -1.31
N ALA A 135 -5.73 -2.50 -2.04
CA ALA A 135 -7.09 -2.82 -2.46
C ALA A 135 -7.14 -4.06 -3.36
N LEU A 136 -6.18 -4.21 -4.29
CA LEU A 136 -6.06 -5.37 -5.16
C LEU A 136 -5.78 -6.65 -4.35
N PHE A 137 -4.86 -6.61 -3.39
CA PHE A 137 -4.54 -7.77 -2.55
C PHE A 137 -5.73 -8.22 -1.71
N GLN A 138 -6.46 -7.28 -1.12
CA GLN A 138 -7.68 -7.58 -0.36
C GLN A 138 -8.78 -8.17 -1.24
N LEU A 139 -9.04 -7.56 -2.42
CA LEU A 139 -10.05 -8.05 -3.35
C LEU A 139 -9.70 -9.43 -3.87
N PHE A 140 -8.45 -9.65 -4.28
CA PHE A 140 -7.97 -10.94 -4.76
C PHE A 140 -8.10 -12.02 -3.67
N ALA A 141 -7.67 -11.73 -2.44
CA ALA A 141 -7.81 -12.66 -1.32
C ALA A 141 -9.28 -13.05 -1.08
N GLN A 142 -10.19 -12.08 -1.08
CA GLN A 142 -11.63 -12.33 -0.94
C GLN A 142 -12.17 -13.21 -2.07
N GLN A 143 -11.80 -12.93 -3.31
CA GLN A 143 -12.31 -13.68 -4.46
C GLN A 143 -11.80 -15.11 -4.52
N MET A 144 -10.55 -15.34 -4.10
CA MET A 144 -10.02 -16.70 -3.96
C MET A 144 -10.78 -17.50 -2.91
N MET A 145 -11.04 -16.93 -1.73
CA MET A 145 -11.81 -17.62 -0.69
C MET A 145 -13.27 -17.87 -1.10
N LEU A 146 -13.91 -16.90 -1.75
CA LEU A 146 -15.27 -17.05 -2.25
C LEU A 146 -15.35 -18.18 -3.29
N SER A 147 -14.39 -18.28 -4.20
CA SER A 147 -14.33 -19.37 -5.19
C SER A 147 -14.25 -20.75 -4.54
N GLN A 148 -13.51 -20.90 -3.44
CA GLN A 148 -13.46 -22.16 -2.68
C GLN A 148 -14.82 -22.46 -2.04
N LEU A 149 -15.49 -21.44 -1.50
CA LEU A 149 -16.81 -21.59 -0.90
C LEU A 149 -17.85 -22.12 -1.91
N TYR A 150 -17.81 -21.63 -3.16
CA TYR A 150 -18.61 -22.18 -4.27
C TYR A 150 -18.19 -23.60 -4.64
N ARG A 151 -16.88 -23.87 -4.79
CA ARG A 151 -16.37 -25.19 -5.16
C ARG A 151 -16.78 -26.29 -4.18
N TYR A 152 -16.84 -25.98 -2.89
CA TYR A 152 -17.23 -26.91 -1.84
C TYR A 152 -18.74 -26.88 -1.53
N GLY A 153 -19.55 -26.20 -2.34
CA GLY A 153 -21.01 -26.31 -2.31
C GLY A 153 -21.70 -25.57 -1.16
N PHE A 154 -21.01 -24.67 -0.46
CA PHE A 154 -21.65 -23.83 0.57
C PHE A 154 -22.58 -22.77 -0.03
N ILE A 155 -22.35 -22.38 -1.28
CA ILE A 155 -23.25 -21.53 -2.06
C ILE A 155 -23.65 -22.33 -3.30
N ASN A 156 -24.75 -23.07 -3.19
CA ASN A 156 -25.34 -23.76 -4.32
C ASN A 156 -26.05 -22.71 -5.19
N SER A 157 -25.43 -22.27 -6.28
CA SER A 157 -26.15 -21.61 -7.37
C SER A 157 -27.25 -22.57 -7.79
N GLY A 158 -28.50 -22.14 -7.65
CA GLY A 158 -29.68 -22.99 -7.64
C GLY A 158 -29.61 -24.16 -8.61
N LYS A 159 -30.04 -25.33 -8.11
CA LYS A 159 -30.54 -26.42 -8.93
C LYS A 159 -31.53 -25.81 -9.93
N ILE A 160 -31.11 -25.58 -11.17
CA ILE A 160 -32.01 -25.46 -12.30
C ILE A 160 -32.41 -26.91 -12.58
N THR A 161 -33.48 -27.34 -11.92
CA THR A 161 -34.22 -28.56 -12.26
C THR A 161 -35.37 -28.14 -13.14
#